data_AF-A0A954R5X0-F1
#
_entry.id   AF-A0A954R5X0-F1
#
_cell.length_a   1.000
_cell.length_b   1.000
_cell.length_c   1.000
_cell.angle_alpha   90.00
_cell.angle_beta   90.00
_cell.angle_gamma   90.00
#
_symmetry.space_group_name_H-M   'P 1'
#
loop_
_entity.id
_entity.type
_entity.pdbx_description
1 polymer ?
#
loop_
_entity_poly.entity_id
_entity_poly.type
_entity_poly.pdbx_seq_one_letter_code
_entity_poly.pdbx_strand_id
1 'polypeptide(L)'
;MPQRLIFRTFMAVVAVVCFATQAQAQSPARQQVATNLQQLHNWVGEGANGQRWREYLLSDALQTELAKSPEQVDHGVLRAVLDQYRSDASGLDRPMFVAVRESLERWLSELPISDAELIEMVRDIADDFQPVTQQEVAAARARVAATRAELERFLSSGTQENFERWKAFLEWDDLLGR
;
A
#
# COMPACT_ATOMS: atom_id res chain seq x y z
N MET A 1 -43.27 -59.55 -24.67
CA MET A 1 -43.99 -59.68 -23.38
C MET A 1 -43.12 -60.52 -22.44
N PRO A 2 -43.01 -60.26 -21.12
CA PRO A 2 -42.95 -58.96 -20.40
C PRO A 2 -41.79 -58.89 -19.35
N GLN A 3 -41.64 -57.68 -18.77
CA GLN A 3 -41.19 -57.31 -17.40
C GLN A 3 -39.74 -57.57 -16.94
N ARG A 4 -38.83 -56.58 -16.86
CA ARG A 4 -38.73 -55.40 -15.94
C ARG A 4 -38.78 -55.78 -14.45
N LEU A 5 -37.66 -55.64 -13.73
CA LEU A 5 -37.56 -54.98 -12.41
C LEU A 5 -36.12 -55.08 -11.86
N ILE A 6 -35.65 -54.01 -11.19
CA ILE A 6 -34.38 -53.88 -10.45
C ILE A 6 -33.15 -53.54 -11.31
N PHE A 7 -32.97 -52.28 -11.68
CA PHE A 7 -31.65 -51.60 -11.79
C PHE A 7 -31.85 -50.18 -12.36
N ARG A 8 -32.60 -49.32 -11.67
CA ARG A 8 -32.71 -47.90 -12.08
C ARG A 8 -33.33 -47.00 -11.02
N THR A 9 -32.75 -47.00 -9.83
CA THR A 9 -33.18 -46.07 -8.78
C THR A 9 -32.03 -45.84 -7.81
N PHE A 10 -30.98 -45.09 -8.20
CA PHE A 10 -30.01 -44.45 -7.27
C PHE A 10 -28.93 -43.69 -8.06
N MET A 11 -29.30 -42.64 -8.80
CA MET A 11 -28.30 -41.64 -9.27
C MET A 11 -28.98 -40.33 -9.71
N ALA A 12 -29.75 -39.72 -8.81
CA ALA A 12 -30.38 -38.43 -9.08
C ALA A 12 -30.48 -37.60 -7.78
N VAL A 13 -29.39 -37.54 -7.02
CA VAL A 13 -29.19 -36.55 -5.95
C VAL A 13 -27.69 -36.24 -5.94
N VAL A 14 -27.32 -34.96 -5.80
CA VAL A 14 -25.95 -34.40 -5.77
C VAL A 14 -25.35 -34.03 -7.13
N ALA A 15 -25.92 -33.03 -7.81
CA ALA A 15 -25.18 -32.28 -8.85
C ALA A 15 -25.65 -30.82 -9.04
N VAL A 16 -26.31 -30.19 -8.06
CA VAL A 16 -26.87 -28.82 -8.23
C VAL A 16 -26.53 -27.87 -7.05
N VAL A 17 -25.67 -28.24 -6.09
CA VAL A 17 -25.40 -27.40 -4.91
C VAL A 17 -23.98 -26.82 -4.83
N CYS A 18 -23.09 -27.03 -5.82
CA CYS A 18 -21.70 -26.54 -5.73
C CYS A 18 -21.33 -25.37 -6.66
N PHE A 19 -22.28 -24.72 -7.35
CA PHE A 19 -21.96 -23.56 -8.21
C PHE A 19 -22.28 -22.20 -7.59
N ALA A 20 -22.86 -22.14 -6.38
CA ALA A 20 -23.22 -20.87 -5.74
C ALA A 20 -22.13 -20.28 -4.82
N THR A 21 -20.98 -20.94 -4.67
CA THR A 21 -19.87 -20.52 -3.77
C THR A 21 -18.60 -20.08 -4.51
N GLN A 22 -18.68 -19.73 -5.80
CA GLN A 22 -17.52 -19.15 -6.52
C GLN A 22 -17.55 -17.62 -6.63
N ALA A 23 -18.59 -16.95 -6.13
CA ALA A 23 -18.68 -15.50 -6.15
C ALA A 23 -17.97 -14.79 -4.97
N GLN A 24 -17.26 -15.53 -4.10
CA GLN A 24 -16.64 -14.98 -2.87
C GLN A 24 -15.10 -14.89 -2.91
N ALA A 25 -14.43 -15.07 -4.05
CA ALA A 25 -12.97 -15.26 -4.08
C ALA A 25 -12.13 -14.09 -4.66
N GLN A 26 -12.70 -12.91 -4.89
CA GLN A 26 -11.92 -11.73 -5.30
C GLN A 26 -12.01 -10.65 -4.23
N SER A 27 -10.87 -10.12 -3.81
CA SER A 27 -10.83 -9.09 -2.78
C SER A 27 -11.55 -7.81 -3.26
N PRO A 28 -12.24 -7.08 -2.37
CA PRO A 28 -12.91 -5.83 -2.75
C PRO A 28 -11.95 -4.83 -3.41
N ALA A 29 -10.70 -4.74 -2.95
CA ALA A 29 -9.72 -3.86 -3.56
C ALA A 29 -9.36 -4.28 -4.99
N ARG A 30 -9.17 -5.57 -5.25
CA ARG A 30 -8.91 -6.09 -6.60
C ARG A 30 -10.04 -5.74 -7.58
N GLN A 31 -11.29 -5.90 -7.13
CA GLN A 31 -12.46 -5.55 -7.93
C GLN A 31 -12.53 -4.03 -8.19
N GLN A 32 -12.15 -3.23 -7.20
CA GLN A 32 -12.08 -1.78 -7.34
C GLN A 32 -11.02 -1.35 -8.37
N VAL A 33 -9.85 -2.01 -8.39
CA VAL A 33 -8.82 -1.77 -9.43
C VAL A 33 -9.37 -2.06 -10.82
N ALA A 34 -9.99 -3.22 -11.02
CA ALA A 34 -10.58 -3.58 -12.31
C ALA A 34 -11.64 -2.56 -12.76
N THR A 35 -12.49 -2.11 -11.83
CA THR A 35 -13.53 -1.11 -12.10
C THR A 35 -12.92 0.24 -12.49
N ASN A 36 -11.98 0.74 -11.70
CA ASN A 36 -11.34 2.04 -11.93
C ASN A 36 -10.52 2.03 -13.23
N LEU A 37 -9.85 0.92 -13.53
CA LEU A 37 -9.08 0.74 -14.76
C LEU A 37 -9.99 0.78 -15.99
N GLN A 38 -11.14 0.09 -15.94
CA GLN A 38 -12.12 0.13 -17.02
C GLN A 38 -12.67 1.56 -17.23
N GLN A 39 -12.99 2.26 -16.14
CA GLN A 39 -13.47 3.65 -16.24
C GLN A 39 -12.39 4.57 -16.83
N LEU A 40 -11.13 4.39 -16.43
CA LEU A 40 -10.00 5.13 -17.00
C LEU A 40 -9.87 4.86 -18.50
N HIS A 41 -9.92 3.60 -18.91
CA HIS A 41 -9.86 3.20 -20.33
C HIS A 41 -10.98 3.80 -21.16
N ASN A 42 -12.20 3.85 -20.61
CA ASN A 42 -13.34 4.49 -21.25
C ASN A 42 -13.12 6.01 -21.38
N TRP A 43 -12.56 6.65 -20.34
CA TRP A 43 -12.32 8.09 -20.31
C TRP A 43 -11.22 8.55 -21.28
N VAL A 44 -10.11 7.81 -21.36
CA VAL A 44 -9.02 8.13 -22.32
C VAL A 44 -9.39 7.78 -23.77
N GLY A 45 -10.40 6.91 -23.97
CA GLY A 45 -10.91 6.49 -25.25
C GLY A 45 -9.98 5.56 -26.04
N GLU A 46 -10.38 5.20 -27.25
CA GLU A 46 -9.65 4.24 -28.12
C GLU A 46 -8.70 4.93 -29.13
N GLY A 47 -8.68 6.26 -29.16
CA GLY A 47 -7.78 7.02 -30.04
C GLY A 47 -6.30 6.89 -29.66
N ALA A 48 -5.42 7.40 -30.51
CA ALA A 48 -3.96 7.31 -30.33
C ALA A 48 -3.46 7.81 -28.95
N ASN A 49 -4.08 8.85 -28.39
CA ASN A 49 -3.74 9.34 -27.06
C ASN A 49 -4.13 8.35 -25.96
N GLY A 50 -5.30 7.70 -26.06
CA GLY A 50 -5.72 6.68 -25.11
C GLY A 50 -4.84 5.44 -25.19
N GLN A 51 -4.43 5.03 -26.39
CA GLN A 51 -3.47 3.94 -26.57
C GLN A 51 -2.13 4.26 -25.89
N ARG A 52 -1.57 5.45 -26.11
CA ARG A 52 -0.33 5.87 -25.45
C ARG A 52 -0.44 5.85 -23.93
N TRP A 53 -1.57 6.27 -23.37
CA TRP A 53 -1.78 6.18 -21.92
C TRP A 53 -1.83 4.73 -21.43
N ARG A 54 -2.47 3.82 -22.16
CA ARG A 54 -2.51 2.39 -21.79
C ARG A 54 -1.13 1.76 -21.81
N GLU A 55 -0.35 2.04 -22.84
CA GLU A 55 1.04 1.60 -22.97
C GLU A 55 1.91 2.21 -21.87
N TYR A 56 1.83 3.52 -21.69
CA TYR A 56 2.59 4.24 -20.66
C TYR A 56 2.30 3.71 -19.26
N LEU A 57 1.04 3.38 -18.94
CA LEU A 57 0.60 2.90 -17.62
C LEU A 57 0.63 1.38 -17.49
N LEU A 58 1.22 0.67 -18.46
CA LEU A 58 1.36 -0.79 -18.43
C LEU A 58 0.00 -1.50 -18.23
N SER A 59 -1.05 -1.00 -18.88
CA SER A 59 -2.43 -1.47 -18.68
C SER A 59 -2.60 -2.96 -18.97
N ASP A 60 -1.94 -3.49 -20.01
CA ASP A 60 -2.02 -4.90 -20.37
C ASP A 60 -1.38 -5.81 -19.30
N ALA A 61 -0.30 -5.34 -18.68
CA ALA A 61 0.34 -6.04 -17.56
C ALA A 61 -0.59 -6.06 -16.34
N LEU A 62 -1.18 -4.91 -15.99
CA LEU A 62 -2.15 -4.83 -14.90
C LEU A 62 -3.38 -5.72 -15.14
N GLN A 63 -3.92 -5.73 -16.37
CA GLN A 63 -5.04 -6.62 -16.73
C GLN A 63 -4.65 -8.10 -16.64
N THR A 64 -3.43 -8.44 -17.03
CA THR A 64 -2.90 -9.80 -16.90
C THR A 64 -2.85 -10.23 -15.43
N GLU A 65 -2.32 -9.39 -14.54
CA GLU A 65 -2.31 -9.69 -13.09
C GLU A 65 -3.73 -9.78 -12.51
N LEU A 66 -4.64 -8.90 -12.94
CA LEU A 66 -6.06 -8.94 -12.55
C LEU A 66 -6.79 -10.20 -13.04
N ALA A 67 -6.21 -11.00 -13.94
CA ALA A 67 -6.79 -12.26 -14.39
C ALA A 67 -6.25 -13.48 -13.61
N LYS A 68 -5.16 -13.35 -12.86
CA LYS A 68 -4.51 -14.47 -12.15
C LYS A 68 -5.18 -14.83 -10.83
N SER A 69 -5.02 -16.04 -10.32
CA SER A 69 -5.42 -16.33 -8.92
C SER A 69 -4.53 -15.55 -7.94
N PRO A 70 -5.00 -15.21 -6.72
CA PRO A 70 -4.23 -14.42 -5.75
C PRO A 70 -2.81 -14.95 -5.50
N GLU A 71 -2.62 -16.27 -5.52
CA GLU A 71 -1.32 -16.92 -5.28
C GLU A 71 -0.36 -16.84 -6.47
N GLN A 72 -0.84 -16.41 -7.64
CA GLN A 72 -0.08 -16.30 -8.88
C GLN A 72 0.19 -14.85 -9.30
N VAL A 73 -0.39 -13.89 -8.58
CA VAL A 73 -0.17 -12.47 -8.82
C VAL A 73 1.30 -12.14 -8.55
N ASP A 74 1.92 -11.42 -9.47
CA ASP A 74 3.29 -10.97 -9.33
C ASP A 74 3.33 -9.58 -8.67
N HIS A 75 3.80 -9.53 -7.42
CA HIS A 75 3.93 -8.26 -6.68
C HIS A 75 4.89 -7.28 -7.34
N GLY A 76 5.95 -7.76 -8.01
CA GLY A 76 6.91 -6.93 -8.70
C GLY A 76 6.27 -6.20 -9.89
N VAL A 77 5.46 -6.92 -10.68
CA VAL A 77 4.69 -6.31 -11.78
C VAL A 77 3.73 -5.25 -11.25
N LEU A 78 2.98 -5.54 -10.19
CA LEU A 78 2.05 -4.57 -9.60
C LEU A 78 2.75 -3.33 -9.03
N ARG A 79 3.94 -3.49 -8.43
CA ARG A 79 4.77 -2.37 -7.97
C ARG A 79 5.26 -1.52 -9.13
N ALA A 80 5.76 -2.14 -10.21
CA ALA A 80 6.19 -1.41 -11.40
C ALA A 80 5.04 -0.60 -12.03
N VAL A 81 3.84 -1.17 -12.11
CA VAL A 81 2.63 -0.45 -12.53
C VAL A 81 2.34 0.70 -11.59
N LEU A 82 2.37 0.48 -10.27
CA LEU A 82 2.10 1.52 -9.28
C LEU A 82 3.11 2.68 -9.36
N ASP A 83 4.39 2.38 -9.53
CA ASP A 83 5.46 3.37 -9.68
C ASP A 83 5.23 4.23 -10.92
N GLN A 84 4.73 3.63 -11.99
CA GLN A 84 4.33 4.35 -13.20
C GLN A 84 3.19 5.34 -12.95
N TYR A 85 2.20 4.97 -12.14
CA TYR A 85 1.12 5.88 -11.69
C TYR A 85 1.60 6.94 -10.67
N ARG A 86 2.76 6.74 -10.05
CA ARG A 86 3.41 7.69 -9.12
C ARG A 86 4.47 8.57 -9.77
N SER A 87 4.80 8.33 -11.04
CA SER A 87 5.76 9.15 -11.79
C SER A 87 5.30 10.61 -11.94
N ASP A 88 6.24 11.49 -12.28
CA ASP A 88 5.99 12.93 -12.46
C ASP A 88 5.37 13.29 -13.82
N ALA A 89 4.76 12.34 -14.53
CA ALA A 89 4.13 12.62 -15.81
C ALA A 89 2.90 13.53 -15.66
N SER A 90 2.85 14.59 -16.46
CA SER A 90 1.77 15.57 -16.45
C SER A 90 0.40 14.92 -16.69
N GLY A 91 -0.54 15.15 -15.78
CA GLY A 91 -1.92 14.67 -15.88
C GLY A 91 -2.24 13.44 -15.03
N LEU A 92 -1.26 12.81 -14.39
CA LEU A 92 -1.49 11.70 -13.44
C LEU A 92 -2.17 12.13 -12.12
N ASP A 93 -2.26 13.45 -11.89
CA ASP A 93 -3.01 14.07 -10.81
C ASP A 93 -4.53 14.06 -11.04
N ARG A 94 -5.00 13.72 -12.24
CA ARG A 94 -6.44 13.72 -12.54
C ARG A 94 -7.17 12.60 -11.80
N PRO A 95 -8.44 12.80 -11.41
CA PRO A 95 -9.19 11.85 -10.58
C PRO A 95 -9.21 10.41 -11.11
N MET A 96 -9.28 10.21 -12.42
CA MET A 96 -9.32 8.87 -13.03
C MET A 96 -8.02 8.07 -12.81
N PHE A 97 -6.86 8.74 -12.86
CA PHE A 97 -5.57 8.08 -12.62
C PHE A 97 -5.34 7.86 -11.13
N VAL A 98 -5.68 8.86 -10.30
CA VAL A 98 -5.58 8.78 -8.83
C VAL A 98 -6.42 7.62 -8.29
N ALA A 99 -7.65 7.46 -8.80
CA ALA A 99 -8.53 6.35 -8.39
C ALA A 99 -7.91 4.97 -8.65
N VAL A 100 -7.26 4.77 -9.81
CA VAL A 100 -6.56 3.51 -10.09
C VAL A 100 -5.38 3.33 -9.13
N ARG A 101 -4.55 4.37 -8.97
CA ARG A 101 -3.39 4.35 -8.06
C ARG A 101 -3.77 3.94 -6.64
N GLU A 102 -4.74 4.62 -6.05
CA GLU A 102 -5.17 4.35 -4.66
C GLU A 102 -5.78 2.95 -4.51
N SER A 103 -6.55 2.49 -5.52
CA SER A 103 -7.09 1.13 -5.49
C SER A 103 -5.99 0.08 -5.63
N LEU A 104 -4.95 0.35 -6.41
CA LEU A 104 -3.81 -0.55 -6.62
C LEU A 104 -2.93 -0.64 -5.37
N GLU A 105 -2.69 0.49 -4.70
CA GLU A 105 -2.01 0.53 -3.40
C GLU A 105 -2.74 -0.33 -2.36
N ARG A 106 -4.07 -0.18 -2.29
CA ARG A 106 -4.89 -0.98 -1.38
C ARG A 106 -4.83 -2.45 -1.73
N TRP A 107 -4.95 -2.81 -3.00
CA TRP A 107 -4.90 -4.21 -3.41
C TRP A 107 -3.53 -4.83 -3.10
N LEU A 108 -2.43 -4.14 -3.39
CA LEU A 108 -1.08 -4.57 -3.01
C LEU A 108 -0.93 -4.81 -1.51
N SER A 109 -1.58 -4.00 -0.65
CA SER A 109 -1.53 -4.19 0.80
C SER A 109 -2.35 -5.38 1.31
N GLU A 110 -3.30 -5.89 0.52
CA GLU A 110 -4.12 -7.05 0.86
C GLU A 110 -3.50 -8.38 0.40
N LEU A 111 -2.54 -8.34 -0.52
CA LEU A 111 -1.94 -9.54 -1.07
C LEU A 111 -1.02 -10.20 -0.04
N PRO A 112 -1.09 -11.53 0.10
CA PRO A 112 -0.19 -12.26 0.99
C PRO A 112 1.23 -12.24 0.41
N ILE A 113 2.19 -11.72 1.18
CA ILE A 113 3.61 -11.75 0.82
C ILE A 113 4.20 -13.06 1.36
N SER A 114 4.92 -13.80 0.52
CA SER A 114 5.65 -14.99 0.97
C SER A 114 6.92 -14.63 1.73
N ASP A 115 7.40 -15.51 2.61
CA ASP A 115 8.65 -15.29 3.36
C ASP A 115 9.85 -15.03 2.43
N ALA A 116 9.89 -15.71 1.28
CA ALA A 116 10.95 -15.51 0.28
C ALA A 116 10.91 -14.09 -0.30
N GLU A 117 9.74 -13.61 -0.69
CA GLU A 117 9.57 -12.24 -1.19
C GLU A 117 9.87 -11.19 -0.13
N LEU A 118 9.46 -11.41 1.11
CA LEU A 118 9.77 -10.52 2.22
C LEU A 118 11.29 -10.43 2.45
N ILE A 119 12.00 -11.55 2.37
CA ILE A 119 13.47 -11.57 2.50
C ILE A 119 14.13 -10.77 1.38
N GLU A 120 13.69 -10.92 0.12
CA GLU A 120 14.24 -10.12 -0.98
C GLU A 120 13.93 -8.63 -0.80
N MET A 121 12.70 -8.26 -0.41
CA MET A 121 12.36 -6.86 -0.10
C MET A 121 13.24 -6.28 1.01
N VAL A 122 13.51 -7.05 2.07
CA VAL A 122 14.38 -6.61 3.16
C VAL A 122 15.81 -6.42 2.69
N ARG A 123 16.30 -7.27 1.77
CA ARG A 123 17.65 -7.11 1.19
C ARG A 123 17.75 -5.84 0.35
N ASP A 124 16.78 -5.58 -0.52
CA ASP A 124 16.76 -4.35 -1.34
C ASP A 124 16.79 -3.09 -0.45
N ILE A 125 16.05 -3.09 0.66
CA ILE A 125 16.04 -1.96 1.61
C ILE A 125 17.33 -1.88 2.43
N ALA A 126 17.94 -3.03 2.76
CA ALA A 126 19.14 -3.08 3.57
C ALA A 126 20.33 -2.38 2.91
N ASP A 127 20.39 -2.36 1.58
CA ASP A 127 21.46 -1.68 0.83
C ASP A 127 21.39 -0.14 0.98
N ASP A 128 20.19 0.42 1.16
CA ASP A 128 19.98 1.85 1.39
C ASP A 128 19.98 2.24 2.89
N PHE A 129 19.99 1.26 3.79
CA PHE A 129 19.94 1.51 5.21
C PHE A 129 21.26 2.11 5.73
N GLN A 130 21.21 3.38 6.12
CA GLN A 130 22.31 4.05 6.81
C GLN A 130 22.08 4.00 8.34
N PRO A 131 22.86 3.22 9.10
CA PRO A 131 22.73 3.20 10.56
C PRO A 131 23.13 4.56 11.14
N VAL A 132 22.34 5.06 12.09
CA VAL A 132 22.67 6.29 12.83
C VAL A 132 24.00 6.08 13.57
N THR A 133 24.98 6.92 13.26
CA THR A 133 26.31 6.83 13.85
C THR A 133 26.34 7.39 15.27
N GLN A 134 27.26 6.90 16.10
CA GLN A 134 27.46 7.46 17.44
C GLN A 134 27.84 8.95 17.41
N GLN A 135 28.52 9.39 16.34
CA GLN A 135 28.86 10.80 16.14
C GLN A 135 27.60 11.64 15.91
N GLU A 136 26.66 11.17 15.10
CA GLU A 136 25.38 11.85 14.87
C GLU A 136 24.54 11.89 16.15
N VAL A 137 24.49 10.80 16.91
CA VAL A 137 23.84 10.78 18.23
C VAL A 137 24.48 11.79 19.17
N ALA A 138 25.81 11.84 19.25
CA ALA A 138 26.51 12.79 20.10
C ALA A 138 26.27 14.25 19.67
N ALA A 139 26.28 14.52 18.36
CA ALA A 139 25.99 15.84 17.81
C ALA A 139 24.54 16.27 18.09
N ALA A 140 23.58 15.36 17.93
CA ALA A 140 22.17 15.60 18.25
C ALA A 140 21.99 15.92 19.75
N ARG A 141 22.62 15.14 20.64
CA ARG A 141 22.60 15.39 22.09
C ARG A 141 23.22 16.74 22.45
N ALA A 142 24.36 17.08 21.83
CA ALA A 142 25.01 18.37 22.05
C ALA A 142 24.11 19.54 21.60
N ARG A 143 23.42 19.40 20.47
CA ARG A 143 22.48 20.41 19.96
C ARG A 143 21.31 20.60 20.91
N VAL A 144 20.69 19.52 21.40
CA VAL A 144 19.61 19.59 22.40
C VAL A 144 20.09 20.28 23.68
N ALA A 145 21.28 19.93 24.19
CA ALA A 145 21.83 20.56 25.38
C ALA A 145 22.08 22.06 25.20
N ALA A 146 22.55 22.48 24.02
CA ALA A 146 22.79 23.89 23.70
C ALA A 146 21.48 24.69 23.60
N THR A 147 20.49 24.18 22.87
CA THR A 147 19.16 24.81 22.75
C THR A 147 18.47 24.92 24.10
N ARG A 148 18.61 23.90 24.96
CA ARG A 148 18.10 23.97 26.34
C ARG A 148 18.77 25.08 27.15
N ALA A 149 20.09 25.19 27.11
CA ALA A 149 20.81 26.23 27.85
C ALA A 149 20.45 27.65 27.37
N GLU A 150 20.12 27.80 26.08
CA GLU A 150 19.61 29.05 25.54
C GLU A 150 18.19 29.36 26.04
N LEU A 151 17.30 28.37 26.00
CA LEU A 151 15.94 28.49 26.52
C LEU A 151 15.94 28.82 28.02
N GLU A 152 16.79 28.17 28.82
CA GLU A 152 16.94 28.44 30.24
C GLU A 152 17.35 29.90 30.49
N ARG A 153 18.36 30.40 29.76
CA ARG A 153 18.77 31.81 29.82
C ARG A 153 17.62 32.76 29.45
N PHE A 154 16.85 32.43 28.41
CA PHE A 154 15.72 33.24 27.98
C PHE A 154 14.64 33.28 29.07
N LEU A 155 14.23 32.14 29.61
CA LEU A 155 13.17 32.08 30.62
C LEU A 155 13.63 32.70 31.96
N SER A 156 14.92 32.64 32.28
CA SER A 156 15.53 33.28 33.46
C SER A 156 15.50 34.81 33.40
N SER A 157 15.26 35.41 32.23
CA SER A 157 15.18 36.87 32.07
C SER A 157 13.82 37.45 32.51
N GLY A 158 12.82 36.58 32.75
CA GLY A 158 11.49 36.95 33.23
C GLY A 158 11.34 36.91 34.76
N THR A 159 10.10 36.90 35.25
CA THR A 159 9.83 36.69 36.69
C THR A 159 10.05 35.21 37.07
N GLN A 160 10.47 34.96 38.31
CA GLN A 160 10.66 33.59 38.82
C GLN A 160 9.39 32.74 38.70
N GLU A 161 8.22 33.33 38.91
CA GLU A 161 6.94 32.64 38.77
C GLU A 161 6.69 32.17 37.32
N ASN A 162 6.99 33.02 36.33
CA ASN A 162 6.87 32.63 34.93
C ASN A 162 7.89 31.55 34.56
N PHE A 163 9.11 31.63 35.08
CA PHE A 163 10.15 30.62 34.87
C PHE A 163 9.68 29.23 35.32
N GLU A 164 9.15 29.09 36.53
CA GLU A 164 8.67 27.80 37.02
C GLU A 164 7.43 27.29 36.29
N ARG A 165 6.50 28.19 35.90
CA ARG A 165 5.33 27.80 35.09
C ARG A 165 5.74 27.27 33.71
N TRP A 166 6.74 27.87 33.08
CA TRP A 166 7.26 27.39 31.80
C TRP A 166 7.98 26.05 31.93
N LYS A 167 8.75 25.81 32.99
CA LYS A 167 9.35 24.49 33.23
C LYS A 167 8.29 23.40 33.41
N ALA A 168 7.23 23.69 34.18
CA ALA A 168 6.14 22.75 34.38
C ALA A 168 5.39 22.46 33.07
N PHE A 169 5.11 23.49 32.26
CA PHE A 169 4.42 23.33 30.97
C PHE A 169 5.23 22.54 29.94
N LEU A 170 6.56 22.69 29.95
CA LEU A 170 7.46 22.03 29.00
C LEU A 170 7.91 20.64 29.46
N GLU A 171 7.39 20.12 30.57
CA GLU A 171 7.81 18.84 31.16
C GLU A 171 9.34 18.77 31.27
N TRP A 172 9.91 19.79 31.92
CA TRP A 172 11.34 20.05 31.87
C TRP A 172 12.21 18.86 32.34
N ASP A 173 11.73 18.02 33.24
CA ASP A 173 12.45 16.83 33.71
C ASP A 173 12.54 15.73 32.65
N ASP A 174 11.52 15.55 31.80
CA ASP A 174 11.55 14.61 30.68
C ASP A 174 12.57 15.04 29.61
N LEU A 175 12.73 16.35 29.41
CA LEU A 175 13.80 16.92 28.58
C LEU A 175 15.20 16.75 29.18
N LEU A 176 15.29 16.51 30.49
CA LEU A 176 16.55 16.22 31.18
C LEU A 176 16.88 14.73 31.18
N GLY A 177 15.93 13.87 30.80
CA GLY A 177 16.08 12.42 30.88
C GLY A 177 16.33 11.92 32.30
N ARG A 178 15.72 12.58 33.30
CA ARG A 178 15.81 12.25 34.71
C ARG A 178 14.49 11.75 35.28
#